data_AF-A0A158IUH4-F1
#
_entry.id   AF-A0A158IUH4-F1
#
_cell.length_a   1.000
_cell.length_b   1.000
_cell.length_c   1.000
_cell.angle_alpha   90.00
_cell.angle_beta   90.00
_cell.angle_gamma   90.00
#
_symmetry.space_group_name_H-M   'P 1'
#
loop_
_entity.id
_entity.type
_entity.pdbx_description
1 polymer ?
#
loop_
_entity_poly.entity_id
_entity_poly.type
_entity_poly.pdbx_seq_one_letter_code
_entity_poly.pdbx_strand_id
1 'polypeptide(L)' 'MTHIGVGEALFHLLLASARYGSHVNLTSADFRLSEEQVVGLLQVVAETHGGRLILRRNDYDQVWLLMQVITFPMQLELK' A
#
# COMPACT_ATOMS: atom_id res chain seq x y z
N MET A 1 7.16 10.90 15.48
CA MET A 1 6.36 11.69 14.51
C MET A 1 4.95 11.16 14.55
N THR A 2 3.95 12.04 14.63
CA THR A 2 2.54 11.64 14.66
C THR A 2 2.07 11.50 13.21
N HIS A 3 1.65 10.31 12.79
CA HIS A 3 1.13 10.08 11.44
C HIS A 3 -0.33 10.53 11.35
N ILE A 4 -0.74 11.00 10.17
CA ILE A 4 -2.14 11.29 9.86
C ILE A 4 -2.75 10.03 9.23
N GLY A 5 -3.86 9.52 9.77
CA GLY A 5 -4.57 8.40 9.16
C GLY A 5 -5.18 8.78 7.80
N VAL A 6 -5.15 7.88 6.83
CA VAL A 6 -5.79 8.10 5.52
C VAL A 6 -7.30 7.93 5.63
N GLY A 7 -8.04 9.02 5.41
CA GLY A 7 -9.51 9.00 5.33
C GLY A 7 -10.04 8.31 4.07
N GLU A 8 -11.31 7.90 4.13
CA GLU A 8 -11.98 7.07 3.11
C GLU A 8 -11.93 7.66 1.69
N ALA A 9 -12.19 8.97 1.53
CA ALA A 9 -12.16 9.63 0.22
C ALA A 9 -10.77 9.57 -0.44
N LEU A 10 -9.71 9.81 0.33
CA LEU A 10 -8.33 9.71 -0.16
C LEU A 10 -7.98 8.24 -0.47
N PHE A 11 -8.44 7.31 0.35
CA PHE A 11 -8.24 5.89 0.10
C PHE A 11 -8.89 5.43 -1.22
N HIS A 12 -10.12 5.87 -1.51
CA HIS A 12 -10.77 5.58 -2.78
C HIS A 12 -10.02 6.15 -3.99
N LEU A 13 -9.41 7.32 -3.86
CA LEU A 13 -8.55 7.88 -4.91
C LEU A 13 -7.30 7.01 -5.15
N LEU A 14 -6.68 6.51 -4.08
CA LEU A 14 -5.54 5.58 -4.19
C LEU A 14 -5.95 4.28 -4.89
N LEU A 15 -7.11 3.71 -4.51
CA LEU A 15 -7.65 2.50 -5.16
C LEU A 15 -7.93 2.73 -6.65
N ALA A 16 -8.55 3.87 -6.99
CA ALA A 16 -8.82 4.21 -8.38
C ALA A 16 -7.51 4.33 -9.19
N SER A 17 -6.49 5.00 -8.64
CA SER A 17 -5.18 5.12 -9.27
C SER A 17 -4.50 3.76 -9.48
N ALA A 18 -4.54 2.90 -8.46
CA ALA A 18 -3.99 1.55 -8.51
C ALA A 18 -4.62 0.71 -9.64
N ARG A 19 -5.94 0.81 -9.87
CA ARG A 19 -6.66 0.08 -10.95
C ARG A 19 -6.17 0.42 -12.34
N TYR A 20 -5.59 1.59 -12.57
CA TYR A 20 -5.02 1.97 -13.86
C TYR A 20 -3.57 1.49 -14.05
N GLY A 21 -3.11 0.54 -13.21
CA GLY A 21 -1.75 0.00 -13.27
C GLY A 21 -0.69 0.95 -12.73
N SER A 22 -1.08 1.96 -11.96
CA SER A 22 -0.15 2.95 -11.41
C SER A 22 0.65 2.38 -10.24
N HIS A 23 1.88 2.84 -10.10
CA HIS A 23 2.67 2.59 -8.89
C HIS A 23 2.18 3.50 -7.77
N VAL A 24 1.70 2.93 -6.67
CA VAL A 24 1.28 3.69 -5.49
C VAL A 24 2.49 3.80 -4.55
N ASN A 25 3.15 4.95 -4.54
CA ASN A 25 4.30 5.20 -3.67
C ASN A 25 3.94 6.14 -2.52
N LEU A 26 4.00 5.63 -1.30
CA LEU A 26 3.64 6.37 -0.08
C LEU A 26 4.84 6.70 0.81
N THR A 27 6.06 6.57 0.29
CA THR A 27 7.28 6.69 1.12
C THR A 27 7.59 8.12 1.56
N SER A 28 7.14 9.11 0.79
CA SER A 28 7.28 10.53 1.09
C SER A 28 6.05 11.15 1.76
N ALA A 29 5.01 10.35 2.02
CA ALA A 29 3.75 10.85 2.55
C ALA A 29 3.76 10.92 4.08
N ASP A 30 3.25 12.00 4.67
CA ASP A 30 3.07 12.10 6.12
C ASP A 30 1.91 11.24 6.66
N PHE A 31 1.12 10.66 5.76
CA PHE A 31 -0.01 9.81 6.10
C PHE A 31 0.37 8.32 6.17
N ARG A 32 -0.40 7.57 6.96
CA ARG A 32 -0.28 6.12 7.15
C ARG A 32 -1.62 5.44 6.85
N LEU A 33 -1.57 4.38 6.05
CA LEU A 33 -2.73 3.51 5.80
C LEU A 33 -2.94 2.58 6.99
N SER A 34 -4.19 2.19 7.23
CA SER A 34 -4.46 1.02 8.08
C SER A 34 -3.99 -0.27 7.38
N GLU A 35 -3.79 -1.34 8.15
CA GLU A 35 -3.46 -2.65 7.58
C GLU A 35 -4.51 -3.13 6.58
N GLU A 36 -5.80 -2.96 6.90
CA GLU A 36 -6.91 -3.29 6.00
C GLU A 36 -6.84 -2.50 4.68
N GLN A 37 -6.51 -1.21 4.76
CA GLN A 37 -6.35 -0.36 3.58
C GLN A 37 -5.16 -0.80 2.72
N VAL A 38 -4.04 -1.19 3.35
CA VAL A 38 -2.90 -1.74 2.62
C VAL A 38 -3.29 -3.04 1.91
N VAL A 39 -3.98 -3.96 2.58
CA VAL A 39 -4.44 -5.21 1.98
C VAL A 39 -5.38 -4.93 0.80
N GLY A 40 -6.32 -4.00 0.94
CA GLY A 40 -7.22 -3.61 -0.15
C GLY A 40 -6.47 -3.02 -1.36
N LEU A 41 -5.44 -2.21 -1.13
CA LEU A 41 -4.58 -1.71 -2.21
C LEU A 41 -3.77 -2.85 -2.84
N LEU A 42 -3.20 -3.75 -2.06
CA LEU A 42 -2.44 -4.89 -2.57
C LEU A 42 -3.30 -5.79 -3.47
N GLN A 43 -4.53 -6.10 -3.05
CA GLN A 43 -5.48 -6.86 -3.86
C GLN A 43 -5.75 -6.20 -5.21
N VAL A 44 -6.03 -4.89 -5.22
CA VAL A 44 -6.28 -4.14 -6.46
C VAL A 44 -5.05 -4.09 -7.35
N VAL A 45 -3.90 -3.75 -6.78
CA VAL A 45 -2.63 -3.71 -7.50
C VAL A 45 -2.29 -5.09 -8.07
N ALA A 46 -2.68 -6.17 -7.38
CA ALA A 46 -2.44 -7.53 -7.81
C ALA A 46 -3.17 -7.96 -9.07
N GLU A 47 -4.35 -7.39 -9.28
CA GLU A 47 -5.17 -7.63 -10.47
C GLU A 47 -4.64 -6.88 -11.70
N THR A 48 -3.72 -5.92 -11.51
CA THR A 48 -3.16 -5.12 -12.61
C THR A 48 -1.82 -5.67 -13.10
N HIS A 49 -1.59 -5.64 -14.41
CA HIS A 49 -0.33 -6.08 -15.01
C HIS A 49 0.80 -5.10 -14.64
N GLY A 50 1.63 -5.48 -13.67
CA GLY A 50 2.81 -4.70 -13.26
C GLY A 50 2.56 -3.66 -12.17
N GLY A 51 1.37 -3.63 -11.56
CA GLY A 51 1.09 -2.74 -10.44
C GLY A 51 2.05 -2.96 -9.26
N ARG A 52 2.38 -1.88 -8.54
CA ARG A 52 3.22 -1.93 -7.35
C ARG A 52 2.76 -0.96 -6.27
N LEU A 53 2.75 -1.43 -5.03
CA LEU A 53 2.56 -0.67 -3.81
C LEU A 53 3.91 -0.52 -3.09
N ILE A 54 4.33 0.70 -2.82
CA ILE A 54 5.59 1.03 -2.15
C ILE A 54 5.28 1.71 -0.82
N LEU A 55 5.69 1.09 0.30
CA LEU A 55 5.42 1.54 1.66
C LEU A 55 6.71 1.80 2.44
N ARG A 56 6.62 2.64 3.48
CA ARG A 56 7.70 2.76 4.47
C ARG A 56 7.71 1.54 5.37
N ARG A 57 8.87 0.90 5.53
CA ARG A 57 9.00 -0.28 6.39
C ARG A 57 8.62 0.01 7.86
N ASN A 58 8.96 1.19 8.35
CA ASN A 58 8.78 1.54 9.76
C ASN A 58 7.32 1.83 10.15
N ASP A 59 6.42 1.91 9.17
CA ASP A 59 5.01 2.17 9.42
C ASP A 59 4.24 0.89 9.80
N TYR A 60 4.83 -0.30 9.76
CA TYR A 60 4.09 -1.55 10.01
C TYR A 60 4.96 -2.59 10.73
N ASP A 61 4.31 -3.55 11.38
CA ASP A 61 5.00 -4.70 11.95
C ASP A 61 5.73 -5.51 10.86
N GLN A 62 6.98 -5.90 11.14
CA GLN A 62 7.82 -6.56 10.14
C GLN A 62 7.36 -7.97 9.79
N VAL A 63 6.81 -8.70 10.76
CA VAL A 63 6.27 -10.05 10.52
C VAL A 63 5.03 -9.94 9.65
N TRP A 64 4.18 -8.96 9.93
CA TRP A 64 3.00 -8.67 9.12
C TRP A 64 3.38 -8.26 7.68
N LEU A 65 4.37 -7.38 7.49
CA LEU A 65 4.86 -7.01 6.15
C LEU A 65 5.42 -8.22 5.38
N LEU A 66 6.18 -9.09 6.05
CA LEU A 66 6.71 -10.31 5.44
C LEU A 66 5.59 -11.22 4.95
N MET A 67 4.52 -11.37 5.74
CA MET A 67 3.34 -12.12 5.30
C MET A 67 2.72 -11.50 4.04
N GLN A 68 2.59 -10.17 3.98
CA GLN A 68 2.06 -9.51 2.79
C GLN A 68 2.95 -9.69 1.56
N VAL A 69 4.28 -9.68 1.73
CA VAL A 69 5.20 -10.03 0.63
C VAL A 69 5.00 -11.48 0.18
N ILE A 70 4.81 -12.44 1.08
CA ILE A 70 4.55 -13.84 0.67
C ILE A 70 3.22 -13.97 -0.07
N THR A 71 2.19 -13.26 0.38
CA THR A 71 0.85 -13.27 -0.24
C THR A 71 0.82 -12.51 -1.58
N PHE A 72 1.60 -11.42 -1.70
CA PHE A 72 1.64 -10.51 -2.85
C PHE A 72 3.08 -10.26 -3.36
N PRO A 73 3.85 -11.31 -3.74
CA PRO A 73 5.32 -11.29 -3.81
C PRO A 73 5.95 -10.39 -4.87
N MET A 74 5.18 -9.88 -5.83
CA MET A 74 5.69 -8.96 -6.86
C MET A 74 5.13 -7.54 -6.74
N GLN A 75 4.16 -7.32 -5.83
CA GLN A 75 3.38 -6.09 -5.77
C GLN A 75 3.67 -5.24 -4.54
N LEU A 76 4.35 -5.76 -3.51
CA LEU A 76 4.76 -5.00 -2.34
C LEU A 76 6.26 -4.72 -2.33
N GLU A 77 6.64 -3.44 -2.33
CA GLU A 77 8.02 -2.98 -2.14
C GLU A 77 8.13 -2.17 -0.85
N LEU A 78 9.20 -2.39 -0.10
CA LEU A 78 9.48 -1.69 1.16
C LEU A 78 10.66 -0.74 0.96
N LYS A 79 10.48 0.53 1.33
CA LYS A 79 11.56 1.53 1.39
C LYS A 79 11.75 2.09 2.80
#